data_AF-A0A0A9WM35-F1
#
_entry.id   AF-A0A0A9WM35-F1
#
_cell.length_a   1.000
_cell.length_b   1.000
_cell.length_c   1.000
_cell.angle_alpha   90.00
_cell.angle_beta   90.00
_cell.angle_gamma   90.00
#
_symmetry.space_group_name_H-M   'P 1'
#
loop_
_entity.id
_entity.type
_entity.pdbx_description
1 polymer ?
#
loop_
_entity_poly.entity_id
_entity_poly.type
_entity_poly.pdbx_seq_one_letter_code
_entity_poly.pdbx_strand_id
1 'polypeptide(L)'
;MESGAKGAVVVVSGKLRGQRAKSMKFTDGIMIHSGNPPREYVDEATRHVLLRQGVLGIKVKIMLNWDPSGKLGPKNPLPDHVSILEVKEDVMYTASSTKELNLL
;
A
#
# COMPACT_ATOMS: atom_id res chain seq x y z
N MET A 1 -10.15 6.69 3.31
CA MET A 1 -9.46 5.42 2.95
C MET A 1 -10.21 4.56 1.94
N GLU A 2 -11.47 4.88 1.62
CA GLU A 2 -12.42 3.98 0.93
C GLU A 2 -11.98 3.53 -0.47
N SER A 3 -11.09 4.27 -1.13
CA SER A 3 -10.53 3.90 -2.43
C SER A 3 -9.43 2.82 -2.38
N GLY A 4 -9.20 2.19 -1.23
CA GLY A 4 -8.25 1.08 -1.09
C GLY A 4 -6.78 1.49 -0.95
N ALA A 5 -6.50 2.75 -0.60
CA ALA A 5 -5.15 3.18 -0.24
C ALA A 5 -4.73 2.57 1.11
N LYS A 6 -3.43 2.27 1.27
CA LYS A 6 -2.87 1.74 2.53
C LYS A 6 -2.53 2.83 3.54
N GLY A 7 -2.30 4.05 3.05
CA GLY A 7 -2.10 5.24 3.87
C GLY A 7 -2.27 6.53 3.10
N ALA A 8 -2.56 7.60 3.82
CA ALA A 8 -2.59 8.94 3.27
C ALA A 8 -2.00 9.95 4.28
N VAL A 9 -1.19 10.86 3.77
CA VAL A 9 -0.67 12.00 4.52
C VAL A 9 -1.00 13.27 3.76
N VAL A 10 -1.78 14.15 4.38
CA VAL A 10 -2.14 15.45 3.85
C VAL A 10 -1.52 16.53 4.72
N VAL A 11 -0.70 17.39 4.10
CA VAL A 11 -0.08 18.53 4.75
C VAL A 11 -0.66 19.79 4.14
N VAL A 12 -1.31 20.60 4.97
CA VAL A 12 -1.81 21.92 4.60
C VAL A 12 -0.94 22.96 5.28
N SER A 13 -0.23 23.76 4.50
CA SER A 13 0.69 24.79 4.98
C SER A 13 0.26 26.18 4.51
N GLY A 14 0.48 27.19 5.36
CA GLY A 14 0.24 28.59 5.02
C GLY A 14 -0.44 29.37 6.14
N LYS A 15 -0.99 30.53 5.79
CA LYS A 15 -1.69 31.42 6.73
C LYS A 15 -3.11 30.91 6.95
N LEU A 16 -3.31 30.08 7.97
CA LEU A 16 -4.59 29.43 8.26
C LEU A 16 -5.55 30.30 9.07
N ARG A 17 -5.19 30.63 10.32
CA ARG A 17 -6.01 31.46 11.21
C ARG A 17 -5.36 32.78 11.63
N GLY A 18 -4.10 33.02 11.24
CA GLY A 18 -3.34 34.20 11.62
C GLY A 18 -2.30 34.59 10.57
N GLN A 19 -1.58 35.68 10.81
CA GLN A 19 -0.58 36.20 9.87
C GLN A 19 0.65 35.31 9.71
N ARG A 20 0.95 34.48 10.72
CA ARG A 20 2.07 33.55 10.68
C ARG A 20 1.66 32.25 9.99
N ALA A 21 2.53 31.74 9.13
CA ALA A 21 2.31 30.44 8.50
C ALA A 21 2.33 29.31 9.54
N LYS A 22 1.39 28.38 9.42
CA LYS A 22 1.32 27.13 10.20
C LYS A 22 1.19 25.96 9.23
N SER A 23 1.69 24.80 9.64
CA SER A 23 1.50 23.54 8.92
C SER A 23 0.65 22.60 9.75
N MET A 24 -0.41 22.06 9.15
CA MET A 24 -1.25 21.02 9.72
C MET A 24 -1.01 19.74 8.95
N LYS A 25 -0.58 18.70 9.66
CA LYS A 25 -0.33 17.37 9.11
C LYS A 25 -1.46 16.45 9.57
N PHE A 26 -2.17 15.90 8.61
CA PHE A 26 -3.18 14.87 8.82
C PHE A 26 -2.61 13.56 8.28
N THR A 27 -2.58 12.53 9.11
CA THR A 27 -2.04 11.22 8.75
C THR A 27 -3.07 10.16 9.07
N ASP A 28 -3.30 9.26 8.13
CA ASP A 28 -4.15 8.10 8.32
C ASP A 28 -3.50 6.88 7.65
N GLY A 29 -3.55 5.73 8.32
CA GLY A 29 -2.87 4.49 7.93
C GLY A 29 -1.34 4.53 7.96
N ILE A 30 -0.72 3.66 7.14
CA ILE A 30 0.73 3.44 7.13
C ILE A 30 1.38 4.31 6.06
N MET A 31 2.50 4.97 6.39
CA MET A 31 3.26 5.77 5.42
C MET A 31 4.77 5.52 5.58
N ILE A 32 5.39 5.03 4.51
CA ILE A 32 6.83 4.82 4.41
C ILE A 32 7.54 6.07 3.91
N HIS A 33 8.71 6.36 4.49
CA HIS A 33 9.46 7.61 4.21
C HIS A 33 10.89 7.36 3.70
N SER A 34 11.42 6.15 3.87
CA SER A 34 12.82 5.80 3.60
C SER A 34 12.97 4.61 2.64
N GLY A 35 14.13 4.53 2.00
CA GLY A 35 14.48 3.45 1.06
C GLY A 35 13.99 3.70 -0.37
N ASN A 36 14.00 2.64 -1.18
CA ASN A 36 13.42 2.64 -2.53
C ASN A 36 11.87 2.54 -2.55
N PRO A 37 11.21 1.80 -1.64
CA PRO A 37 9.76 1.63 -1.67
C PRO A 37 8.93 2.93 -1.76
N PRO A 38 9.29 4.05 -1.11
CA PRO A 38 8.56 5.31 -1.29
C PRO A 38 8.49 5.81 -2.74
N ARG A 39 9.47 5.48 -3.60
CA ARG A 39 9.44 5.90 -5.02
C ARG A 39 8.43 5.12 -5.86
N GLU A 40 8.16 3.88 -5.47
CA GLU A 40 7.26 2.99 -6.20
C GLU A 40 5.85 3.00 -5.61
N TYR A 41 5.75 3.06 -4.28
CA TYR A 41 4.49 2.92 -3.55
C TYR A 41 3.82 4.24 -3.18
N VAL A 42 4.54 5.36 -3.13
CA VAL A 42 3.99 6.63 -2.69
C VAL A 42 3.86 7.57 -3.87
N ASP A 43 2.62 7.92 -4.19
CA ASP A 43 2.34 9.03 -5.10
C ASP A 43 2.26 10.34 -4.29
N GLU A 44 2.99 11.36 -4.74
CA GLU A 44 2.96 12.67 -4.09
C GLU A 44 2.58 13.79 -5.06
N ALA A 45 1.68 14.66 -4.61
CA ALA A 45 1.26 15.83 -5.35
C ALA A 45 1.32 17.08 -4.46
N THR A 46 1.91 18.15 -4.99
CA THR A 46 1.89 19.48 -4.37
C THR A 46 1.10 20.45 -5.22
N ARG A 47 0.18 21.18 -4.61
CA ARG A 47 -0.63 22.21 -5.25
C ARG A 47 -0.72 23.45 -4.38
N HIS A 48 -0.93 24.57 -5.04
CA HIS A 48 -1.06 25.87 -4.40
C HIS A 48 -2.48 26.40 -4.61
N VAL A 49 -3.08 26.93 -3.56
CA VAL A 49 -4.42 27.53 -3.58
C VAL A 49 -4.29 28.99 -3.23
N LEU A 50 -4.79 29.86 -4.11
CA LEU A 50 -4.82 31.31 -3.90
C LEU A 50 -6.05 31.66 -3.05
N LEU A 51 -5.82 32.34 -1.93
CA LEU A 51 -6.86 32.94 -1.09
C LEU A 51 -6.60 34.43 -0.94
N ARG A 52 -7.60 35.19 -0.48
CA ARG A 52 -7.45 36.64 -0.25
C ARG A 52 -6.32 36.97 0.75
N GLN A 53 -6.05 36.09 1.71
CA GLN A 53 -5.01 36.29 2.73
C GLN A 53 -3.60 35.90 2.25
N GLY A 54 -3.47 35.25 1.08
CA GLY A 54 -2.22 34.73 0.53
C GLY A 54 -2.39 33.35 -0.10
N VAL A 55 -1.28 32.63 -0.28
CA VAL A 55 -1.28 31.29 -0.89
C VAL A 55 -1.21 30.22 0.20
N LEU A 56 -2.04 29.19 0.09
CA LEU A 56 -1.92 27.95 0.85
C LEU A 56 -1.21 26.88 0.00
N GLY A 57 -0.30 26.14 0.62
CA GLY A 57 0.31 24.95 0.05
C GLY A 57 -0.42 23.70 0.53
N ILE A 58 -0.75 22.81 -0.40
CA ILE A 58 -1.30 21.49 -0.10
C ILE A 58 -0.33 20.47 -0.66
N LYS A 59 0.18 19.59 0.22
CA LYS A 59 0.97 18.41 -0.18
C LYS A 59 0.19 17.16 0.23
N VAL A 60 -0.14 16.33 -0.74
CA VAL A 60 -0.79 15.03 -0.52
C VAL A 60 0.21 13.94 -0.84
N LYS A 61 0.34 12.95 0.04
CA LYS A 61 1.06 11.70 -0.20
C LYS A 61 0.10 10.54 0.00
N ILE A 62 -0.01 9.66 -0.98
CA ILE A 62 -0.89 8.49 -0.96
C ILE A 62 -0.02 7.25 -1.08
N MET A 63 -0.11 6.35 -0.10
CA MET A 63 0.53 5.04 -0.16
C MET A 63 -0.43 4.07 -0.86
N LEU A 64 -0.02 3.59 -2.02
CA LEU A 64 -0.73 2.62 -2.83
C LEU A 64 -0.71 1.24 -2.15
N ASN A 65 -1.72 0.42 -2.45
CA ASN A 65 -1.71 -0.98 -2.02
C ASN A 65 -0.85 -1.82 -2.97
N TRP A 66 -0.31 -2.94 -2.46
CA TRP A 66 0.35 -3.93 -3.29
C TRP A 66 -0.70 -4.68 -4.12
N ASP A 67 -0.48 -4.78 -5.44
CA ASP A 67 -1.35 -5.50 -6.35
C ASP A 67 -0.50 -6.37 -7.29
N PRO A 68 -0.61 -7.71 -7.23
CA PRO A 68 0.13 -8.61 -8.12
C PRO A 68 -0.22 -8.39 -9.61
N SER A 69 -1.41 -7.86 -9.92
CA SER A 69 -1.81 -7.54 -11.29
C SER A 69 -1.17 -6.24 -11.81
N GLY A 70 -0.74 -5.36 -10.90
CA GLY A 70 -0.09 -4.09 -11.22
C GLY A 70 -1.02 -3.03 -11.83
N LYS A 71 -2.34 -3.09 -11.59
CA LYS A 71 -3.29 -2.12 -12.14
C LYS A 71 -3.43 -0.90 -11.24
N LEU A 72 -3.52 -1.12 -9.93
CA LEU A 72 -3.78 -0.08 -8.93
C LEU A 72 -2.55 0.27 -8.08
N GLY A 73 -1.47 -0.50 -8.21
CA GLY A 73 -0.27 -0.30 -7.42
C GLY A 73 0.91 -1.14 -7.93
N PRO A 74 2.04 -1.12 -7.20
CA PRO A 74 3.25 -1.82 -7.60
C PRO A 74 3.06 -3.34 -7.58
N LYS A 75 3.68 -4.02 -8.56
CA LYS A 75 3.69 -5.49 -8.65
C LYS A 75 4.59 -6.14 -7.60
N ASN A 76 5.74 -5.52 -7.34
CA ASN A 76 6.74 -6.05 -6.42
C ASN A 76 6.28 -5.78 -4.99
N PRO A 77 6.14 -6.79 -4.12
CA PRO A 77 5.75 -6.59 -2.73
C PRO A 77 6.79 -5.77 -1.97
N LEU A 78 6.39 -5.25 -0.81
CA LEU A 78 7.32 -4.58 0.08
C LEU A 78 8.41 -5.58 0.53
N PRO A 79 9.68 -5.12 0.64
CA PRO A 79 10.83 -6.01 0.87
C PRO A 79 10.79 -6.72 2.23
N ASP A 80 10.06 -6.17 3.20
CA ASP A 80 9.84 -6.70 4.53
C ASP A 80 8.62 -7.63 4.62
N HIS A 81 7.79 -7.70 3.57
CA HIS A 81 6.57 -8.50 3.56
C HIS A 81 6.80 -9.90 2.98
N VAL A 82 7.06 -10.88 3.86
CA VAL A 82 7.26 -12.29 3.49
C VAL A 82 5.98 -13.09 3.69
N SER A 83 5.48 -13.73 2.62
CA SER A 83 4.35 -14.67 2.70
C SER A 83 4.85 -16.09 2.91
N ILE A 84 4.51 -16.68 4.04
CA ILE A 84 4.78 -18.10 4.34
C ILE A 84 3.57 -18.90 3.86
N LEU A 85 3.78 -19.79 2.91
CA LEU A 85 2.73 -20.68 2.42
C LEU A 85 2.58 -21.85 3.38
N GLU A 86 1.34 -22.21 3.70
CA GLU A 86 1.06 -23.41 4.47
C GLU A 86 1.43 -24.65 3.65
N VAL A 87 2.05 -25.62 4.32
CA VAL A 87 2.45 -26.88 3.70
C VAL A 87 1.18 -27.65 3.34
N LYS A 88 1.09 -28.08 2.08
CA LYS A 88 -0.01 -28.91 1.61
C LYS A 88 0.00 -30.24 2.38
N GLU A 89 -1.16 -30.67 2.87
CA GLU A 89 -1.31 -31.95 3.55
C GLU A 89 -0.81 -33.11 2.68
N ASP A 90 0.00 -33.99 3.28
CA ASP A 90 0.51 -35.18 2.61
C ASP A 90 -0.64 -36.12 2.30
N VAL A 91 -0.84 -36.38 1.00
CA VAL A 91 -1.77 -37.43 0.55
C VAL A 91 -1.13 -38.76 0.94
N MET A 92 -1.68 -39.42 1.97
CA MET A 92 -1.34 -40.80 2.30
C MET A 92 -1.59 -41.66 1.06
N TYR A 93 -0.51 -42.06 0.37
CA TYR A 93 -0.58 -43.08 -0.66
C TYR A 93 -0.89 -44.40 0.05
N THR A 94 -2.18 -44.77 0.08
CA THR A 94 -2.55 -46.14 0.45
C THR A 94 -1.90 -47.08 -0.56
N ALA A 95 -1.15 -48.06 -0.04
CA ALA A 95 -0.49 -49.06 -0.84
C ALA A 95 -1.48 -49.63 -1.85
N SER A 96 -1.07 -49.68 -3.10
CA SER A 96 -1.80 -50.30 -4.20
C SER A 96 -2.37 -51.65 -3.74
N SER A 97 -3.70 -51.72 -3.55
CA SER A 97 -4.40 -53.00 -3.58
C SER A 97 -4.11 -53.57 -4.96
N THR A 98 -3.28 -54.60 -5.00
CA THR A 98 -3.17 -55.49 -6.15
C THR A 98 -4.58 -55.90 -6.52
N LYS A 99 -5.12 -55.34 -7.59
CA LYS A 99 -6.29 -55.90 -8.25
C LYS A 99 -5.86 -57.30 -8.68
N GLU A 100 -6.29 -58.30 -7.92
CA GLU A 100 -6.17 -59.70 -8.33
C GLU A 100 -6.61 -59.78 -9.79
N LEU A 101 -5.66 -60.14 -10.64
CA LEU A 101 -5.96 -60.59 -11.98
C LEU A 101 -6.83 -61.83 -11.79
N ASN A 102 -8.12 -61.73 -12.15
CA ASN A 102 -8.95 -62.90 -12.44
C ASN A 102 -8.21 -63.74 -13.48
N LEU A 103 -7.50 -64.75 -13.00
CA LEU A 103 -7.09 -65.90 -13.78
C LEU A 103 -8.14 -66.98 -13.53
N LEU A 104 -8.80 -67.37 -14.62
CA LEU A 104 -9.90 -68.36 -14.80
C LEU A 104 -11.31 -67.76 -14.79
#